data_AF-A0A353T1X3-F1
#
_entry.id   AF-A0A353T1X3-F1
#
_cell.length_a   1.000
_cell.length_b   1.000
_cell.length_c   1.000
_cell.angle_alpha   90.00
_cell.angle_beta   90.00
_cell.angle_gamma   90.00
#
_symmetry.space_group_name_H-M   'P 1'
#
loop_
_entity.id
_entity.type
_entity.pdbx_description
1 polymer ?
#
loop_
_entity_poly.entity_id
_entity_poly.type
_entity_poly.pdbx_seq_one_letter_code
_entity_poly.pdbx_strand_id
1 'polypeptide(L)'
;MAKIIYVPLDERACNYIFPQSFARMADGVELLVPPREYMGEMKIPADYKRIWQWIFQNAPDCEYAILSVDTLVYGNIINSRIHHRSREECEKTLDNFRKLKKQNPALRIHAFNLVARVAASNDSHEDPDYWENYGKLIWRYAYLKDKIDRG
;
A
#
# COMPACT_ATOMS: atom_id res chain seq x y z
N MET A 1 -3.21 19.43 -18.75
CA MET A 1 -3.07 17.97 -18.63
C MET A 1 -2.67 17.71 -17.19
N ALA A 2 -3.51 17.05 -16.40
CA ALA A 2 -3.27 16.79 -15.00
C ALA A 2 -2.26 15.65 -14.86
N LYS A 3 -1.09 15.97 -14.31
CA LYS A 3 -0.04 14.99 -14.04
C LYS A 3 -0.16 14.45 -12.62
N ILE A 4 -0.30 13.13 -12.51
CA ILE A 4 -0.65 12.43 -11.27
C ILE A 4 0.40 11.38 -10.97
N ILE A 5 1.00 11.43 -9.78
CA ILE A 5 1.78 10.30 -9.25
C ILE A 5 0.82 9.29 -8.66
N TYR A 6 0.98 8.02 -9.01
CA TYR A 6 0.22 6.93 -8.43
C TYR A 6 1.16 5.84 -7.92
N VAL A 7 1.07 5.54 -6.62
CA VAL A 7 1.71 4.38 -6.02
C VAL A 7 0.64 3.34 -5.69
N PRO A 8 0.64 2.20 -6.38
CA PRO A 8 -0.39 1.18 -6.22
C PRO A 8 -0.25 0.42 -4.90
N LEU A 9 -1.33 -0.25 -4.48
CA LEU A 9 -1.40 -1.03 -3.25
C LEU A 9 -0.42 -2.22 -3.22
N ASP A 10 -0.21 -2.83 -4.37
CA ASP A 10 0.73 -3.92 -4.61
C ASP A 10 0.93 -4.08 -6.14
N GLU A 11 1.61 -5.15 -6.53
CA GLU A 11 1.94 -5.48 -7.92
C GLU A 11 0.80 -6.13 -8.72
N ARG A 12 -0.30 -6.53 -8.09
CA ARG A 12 -1.36 -7.26 -8.80
C ARG A 12 -1.97 -6.41 -9.90
N ALA A 13 -2.44 -7.05 -10.98
CA ALA A 13 -2.91 -6.36 -12.18
C ALA A 13 -4.00 -5.30 -11.88
N CYS A 14 -4.91 -5.60 -10.94
CA CYS A 14 -5.95 -4.68 -10.51
C CYS A 14 -5.42 -3.41 -9.85
N ASN A 15 -4.26 -3.47 -9.19
CA ASN A 15 -3.65 -2.34 -8.52
C ASN A 15 -2.64 -1.63 -9.41
N TYR A 16 -1.81 -2.38 -10.16
CA TYR A 16 -0.73 -1.81 -10.96
C TYR A 16 -1.18 -1.48 -12.39
N ILE A 17 -1.77 -2.43 -13.12
CA ILE A 17 -2.00 -2.32 -14.57
C ILE A 17 -3.31 -1.59 -14.88
N PHE A 18 -4.39 -1.94 -14.19
CA PHE A 18 -5.72 -1.45 -14.55
C PHE A 18 -5.83 0.08 -14.38
N PRO A 19 -5.32 0.70 -13.30
CA PRO A 19 -5.35 2.17 -13.18
C PRO A 19 -4.58 2.89 -14.29
N GLN A 20 -3.47 2.33 -14.77
CA GLN A 20 -2.74 2.86 -15.92
C GLN A 20 -3.55 2.75 -17.21
N SER A 21 -4.25 1.63 -17.41
CA SER A 21 -5.15 1.46 -18.55
C SER A 21 -6.31 2.46 -18.50
N PHE A 22 -6.92 2.67 -17.34
CA PHE A 22 -7.97 3.69 -17.16
C PHE A 22 -7.44 5.10 -17.43
N ALA A 23 -6.26 5.46 -16.92
CA ALA A 23 -5.67 6.77 -17.15
C ALA A 23 -5.40 7.03 -18.64
N ARG A 24 -4.93 6.02 -19.39
CA ARG A 24 -4.72 6.13 -20.85
C ARG A 24 -6.00 6.33 -21.65
N MET A 25 -7.15 5.94 -21.10
CA MET A 25 -8.47 6.15 -21.73
C MET A 25 -9.07 7.52 -21.38
N ALA A 26 -8.53 8.21 -20.36
CA ALA A 26 -9.04 9.50 -19.91
C ALA A 26 -8.31 10.65 -20.60
N ASP A 27 -9.06 11.59 -21.17
CA ASP A 27 -8.47 12.78 -21.77
C ASP A 27 -7.85 13.70 -20.70
N GLY A 28 -6.65 14.18 -20.98
CA GLY A 28 -5.98 15.18 -20.15
C GLY A 28 -5.43 14.67 -18.82
N VAL A 29 -5.29 13.36 -18.63
CA VAL A 29 -4.62 12.74 -17.47
C VAL A 29 -3.31 12.08 -17.89
N GLU A 30 -2.23 12.39 -17.18
CA GLU A 30 -0.96 11.67 -17.28
C GLU A 30 -0.69 10.98 -15.93
N LEU A 31 -0.67 9.65 -15.92
CA LEU A 31 -0.44 8.87 -14.71
C LEU A 31 0.99 8.35 -14.68
N LEU A 32 1.78 8.86 -13.75
CA LEU A 32 3.10 8.33 -13.43
C LEU A 32 2.97 7.22 -12.39
N VAL A 33 3.59 6.08 -12.67
CA VAL A 33 3.68 4.94 -11.75
C VAL A 33 5.13 4.54 -11.53
N PRO A 34 5.50 4.05 -10.32
CA PRO A 34 6.86 3.58 -10.09
C PRO A 34 7.18 2.40 -11.01
N PRO A 35 8.43 2.27 -11.47
CA PRO A 35 8.90 1.12 -12.24
C PRO A 35 8.54 -0.21 -11.57
N ARG A 36 8.16 -1.19 -12.39
CA ARG A 36 7.64 -2.48 -11.92
C ARG A 36 8.66 -3.21 -11.05
N GLU A 37 9.94 -3.08 -11.37
CA GLU A 37 11.04 -3.69 -10.63
C GLU A 37 11.25 -3.09 -9.22
N TYR A 38 10.60 -1.98 -8.88
CA TYR A 38 10.60 -1.45 -7.51
C TYR A 38 9.47 -2.08 -6.69
N MET A 39 8.45 -2.62 -7.34
CA MET A 39 7.32 -3.26 -6.67
C MET A 39 7.74 -4.62 -6.11
N GLY A 40 7.04 -5.01 -5.04
CA GLY A 40 7.20 -6.33 -4.44
C GLY A 40 6.44 -7.40 -5.22
N GLU A 41 6.44 -8.61 -4.69
CA GLU A 41 5.63 -9.70 -5.18
C GLU A 41 5.18 -10.57 -4.01
N MET A 42 3.87 -10.62 -3.76
CA MET A 42 3.32 -11.43 -2.67
C MET A 42 3.97 -11.11 -1.30
N LYS A 43 4.61 -12.09 -0.65
CA LYS A 43 5.33 -11.90 0.62
C LYS A 43 6.63 -11.08 0.47
N ILE A 44 7.15 -10.90 -0.75
CA ILE A 44 8.32 -10.07 -1.01
C ILE A 44 7.89 -8.59 -1.01
N PRO A 45 8.37 -7.75 -0.09
CA PRO A 45 8.00 -6.34 -0.04
C PRO A 45 8.61 -5.55 -1.21
N ALA A 46 7.93 -4.49 -1.65
CA ALA A 46 8.53 -3.52 -2.56
C ALA A 46 9.76 -2.83 -1.95
N ASP A 47 10.66 -2.36 -2.82
CA ASP A 47 11.73 -1.44 -2.43
C ASP A 47 11.15 -0.04 -2.22
N TYR A 48 10.46 0.14 -1.10
CA TYR A 48 9.81 1.40 -0.74
C TYR A 48 10.80 2.56 -0.64
N LYS A 49 12.11 2.31 -0.41
CA LYS A 49 13.13 3.36 -0.42
C LYS A 49 13.33 3.90 -1.84
N ARG A 50 13.45 3.02 -2.85
CA ARG A 50 13.50 3.42 -4.26
C ARG A 50 12.21 4.09 -4.70
N ILE A 51 11.05 3.60 -4.27
CA ILE A 51 9.77 4.25 -4.57
C ILE A 51 9.72 5.66 -4.00
N TRP A 52 10.14 5.88 -2.75
CA TRP A 52 10.21 7.23 -2.18
C TRP A 52 11.16 8.15 -2.96
N GLN A 53 12.34 7.67 -3.32
CA GLN A 53 13.28 8.45 -4.15
C GLN A 53 12.66 8.84 -5.50
N TRP A 54 12.00 7.89 -6.15
CA TRP A 54 11.28 8.11 -7.40
C TRP A 54 10.14 9.13 -7.23
N ILE A 55 9.36 9.09 -6.14
CA ILE A 55 8.33 10.09 -5.85
C ILE A 55 8.96 11.49 -5.74
N PHE A 56 10.02 11.65 -4.93
CA PHE A 56 10.64 12.96 -4.71
C PHE A 56 11.22 13.56 -6.00
N GLN A 57 11.66 12.73 -6.94
CA GLN A 57 12.15 13.16 -8.25
C GLN A 57 11.02 13.66 -9.17
N ASN A 58 9.84 13.03 -9.11
CA ASN A 58 8.74 13.33 -10.04
C ASN A 58 7.70 14.32 -9.48
N ALA A 59 7.63 14.45 -8.15
CA ALA A 59 6.62 15.27 -7.47
C ALA A 59 6.59 16.76 -7.86
N PRO A 60 7.73 17.43 -8.14
CA PRO A 60 7.72 18.85 -8.52
C PRO A 60 6.88 19.16 -9.77
N ASP A 61 6.76 18.20 -10.69
CA ASP A 61 6.04 18.37 -11.96
C ASP A 61 4.58 17.87 -11.89
N CYS A 62 4.09 17.47 -10.71
CA CYS A 62 2.78 16.85 -10.54
C CYS A 62 1.81 17.69 -9.73
N GLU A 63 0.53 17.64 -10.11
CA GLU A 63 -0.55 18.35 -9.41
C GLU A 63 -1.15 17.49 -8.29
N TYR A 64 -1.19 16.17 -8.50
CA TYR A 64 -1.80 15.20 -7.58
C TYR A 64 -0.86 14.03 -7.29
N ALA A 65 -0.98 13.45 -6.10
CA ALA A 65 -0.35 12.21 -5.74
C ALA A 65 -1.37 11.29 -5.05
N ILE A 66 -1.59 10.10 -5.60
CA ILE A 66 -2.44 9.04 -5.05
C ILE A 66 -1.52 7.94 -4.53
N LEU A 67 -1.42 7.81 -3.22
CA LEU A 67 -0.32 7.07 -2.59
C LEU A 67 -0.83 5.98 -1.63
N SER A 68 -0.51 4.73 -1.95
CA SER A 68 -0.68 3.61 -1.02
C SER A 68 0.26 3.74 0.18
N VAL A 69 -0.29 3.93 1.37
CA VAL A 69 0.46 3.91 2.62
C VAL A 69 1.04 2.52 2.87
N ASP A 70 0.29 1.46 2.52
CA ASP A 70 0.72 0.08 2.71
C ASP A 70 2.00 -0.24 1.93
N THR A 71 2.07 0.21 0.68
CA THR A 71 3.26 0.07 -0.17
C THR A 71 4.41 0.92 0.34
N LEU A 72 4.13 2.17 0.71
CA LEU A 72 5.17 3.13 1.07
C LEU A 72 5.75 2.91 2.46
N VAL A 73 5.03 2.22 3.34
CA VAL A 73 5.47 1.90 4.71
C VAL A 73 5.83 0.42 4.85
N TYR A 74 5.15 -0.50 4.19
CA TYR A 74 5.37 -1.94 4.40
C TYR A 74 5.88 -2.65 3.15
N GLY A 75 5.76 -2.04 1.98
CA GLY A 75 6.17 -2.61 0.70
C GLY A 75 5.03 -3.24 -0.08
N ASN A 76 3.94 -3.67 0.57
CA ASN A 76 2.67 -4.05 -0.04
C ASN A 76 1.64 -4.39 1.06
N ILE A 77 0.42 -4.74 0.63
CA ILE A 77 -0.68 -5.16 1.51
C ILE A 77 -0.38 -6.39 2.37
N ILE A 78 0.43 -7.37 1.90
CA ILE A 78 0.75 -8.57 2.67
C ILE A 78 1.74 -8.21 3.78
N ASN A 79 2.79 -7.48 3.43
CA ASN A 79 3.80 -7.03 4.37
C ASN A 79 3.25 -6.07 5.42
N SER A 80 2.12 -5.39 5.20
CA SER A 80 1.41 -4.64 6.25
C SER A 80 1.00 -5.49 7.47
N ARG A 81 1.00 -6.82 7.33
CA ARG A 81 0.53 -7.80 8.33
C ARG A 81 1.63 -8.69 8.87
N ILE A 82 2.64 -8.96 8.04
CA ILE A 82 3.69 -9.95 8.33
C ILE A 82 5.06 -9.33 8.63
N HIS A 83 5.20 -8.00 8.58
CA HIS A 83 6.48 -7.34 8.84
C HIS A 83 6.93 -7.47 10.29
N HIS A 84 8.24 -7.31 10.50
CA HIS A 84 8.86 -7.21 11.83
C HIS A 84 9.41 -5.81 12.16
N ARG A 85 9.06 -4.82 11.35
CA ARG A 85 9.45 -3.42 11.56
C ARG A 85 8.94 -2.89 12.91
N SER A 86 9.79 -2.12 13.58
CA SER A 86 9.44 -1.35 14.77
C SER A 86 8.55 -0.15 14.43
N ARG A 87 7.84 0.35 15.45
CA ARG A 87 7.04 1.58 15.34
C ARG A 87 7.87 2.76 14.83
N GLU A 88 9.08 2.94 15.36
CA GLU A 88 9.97 4.05 14.99
C GLU A 88 10.37 3.98 13.51
N GLU A 89 10.67 2.79 12.99
CA GLU A 89 10.99 2.60 11.57
C GLU A 89 9.79 2.93 10.66
N CYS A 90 8.59 2.58 11.07
CA CYS A 90 7.36 2.92 10.35
C CYS A 90 7.09 4.44 10.39
N GLU A 91 7.23 5.07 11.56
CA GLU A 91 7.08 6.52 11.74
C GLU A 91 8.09 7.32 10.90
N LYS A 92 9.35 6.89 10.87
CA LYS A 92 10.40 7.47 10.00
C LYS A 92 10.01 7.46 8.53
N THR A 93 9.26 6.44 8.10
CA THR A 93 8.82 6.32 6.70
C THR A 93 7.58 7.16 6.44
N LEU A 94 6.66 7.23 7.41
CA LEU A 94 5.51 8.14 7.37
C LEU A 94 5.92 9.62 7.31
N ASP A 95 7.05 10.00 7.91
CA ASP A 95 7.59 11.35 7.80
C ASP A 95 7.89 11.79 6.36
N ASN A 96 8.10 10.84 5.43
CA ASN A 96 8.33 11.20 4.03
C ASN A 96 7.09 11.85 3.39
N PHE A 97 5.86 11.54 3.83
CA PHE A 97 4.67 12.25 3.37
C PHE A 97 4.70 13.73 3.79
N ARG A 98 5.13 14.01 5.03
CA ARG A 98 5.28 15.38 5.52
C ARG A 98 6.36 16.13 4.75
N LYS A 99 7.51 15.48 4.51
CA LYS A 99 8.60 16.04 3.69
C LYS A 99 8.13 16.33 2.27
N LEU A 100 7.40 15.40 1.66
CA LEU A 100 6.85 15.53 0.30
C LEU A 100 5.94 16.76 0.20
N LYS A 101 4.99 16.92 1.14
CA LYS A 101 4.09 18.07 1.17
C LYS A 101 4.82 19.39 1.42
N LYS A 102 5.84 19.38 2.28
CA LYS A 102 6.64 20.57 2.58
C LYS A 102 7.46 21.04 1.36
N GLN A 103 8.03 20.10 0.61
CA GLN A 103 8.80 20.41 -0.60
C GLN A 103 7.90 20.80 -1.78
N ASN A 104 6.67 20.29 -1.81
CA ASN A 104 5.70 20.53 -2.89
C ASN A 104 4.38 21.07 -2.31
N PRO A 105 4.31 22.33 -1.86
CA PRO A 105 3.12 22.86 -1.18
C PRO A 105 1.85 22.81 -2.03
N ALA A 106 1.97 22.92 -3.36
CA ALA A 106 0.86 22.84 -4.30
C ALA A 106 0.34 21.41 -4.55
N LEU A 107 1.16 20.38 -4.31
CA LEU A 107 0.82 18.98 -4.57
C LEU A 107 -0.35 18.53 -3.69
N ARG A 108 -1.41 18.00 -4.30
CA ARG A 108 -2.57 17.43 -3.60
C ARG A 108 -2.33 15.95 -3.33
N ILE A 109 -2.07 15.61 -2.07
CA ILE A 109 -1.75 14.24 -1.66
C ILE A 109 -3.03 13.55 -1.17
N HIS A 110 -3.40 12.47 -1.85
CA HIS A 110 -4.45 11.53 -1.51
C HIS A 110 -3.80 10.22 -1.06
N ALA A 111 -3.61 10.04 0.24
CA ALA A 111 -3.08 8.81 0.79
C ALA A 111 -4.23 7.85 1.15
N PHE A 112 -4.03 6.56 0.91
CA PHE A 112 -4.99 5.53 1.28
C PHE A 112 -4.28 4.32 1.89
N ASN A 113 -5.01 3.58 2.71
CA ASN A 113 -4.60 2.30 3.25
C ASN A 113 -5.79 1.32 3.20
N LEU A 114 -5.50 0.03 3.26
CA LEU A 114 -6.55 -0.99 3.34
C LEU A 114 -6.68 -1.55 4.75
N VAL A 115 -7.93 -1.70 5.21
CA VAL A 115 -8.22 -2.48 6.41
C VAL A 115 -8.36 -3.96 6.00
N ALA A 116 -7.48 -4.80 6.53
CA ALA A 116 -7.51 -6.24 6.29
C ALA A 116 -8.72 -6.91 6.94
N ARG A 117 -9.32 -7.89 6.24
CA ARG A 117 -10.25 -8.84 6.82
C ARG A 117 -9.49 -10.01 7.45
N VAL A 118 -10.00 -10.54 8.56
CA VAL A 118 -9.54 -11.81 9.14
C VAL A 118 -9.93 -12.98 8.21
N ALA A 119 -8.93 -13.72 7.70
CA ALA A 119 -9.17 -14.87 6.83
C ALA A 119 -9.78 -16.04 7.61
N ALA A 120 -10.81 -16.68 7.04
CA ALA A 120 -11.58 -17.75 7.67
C ALA A 120 -11.08 -19.14 7.25
N SER A 121 -9.77 -19.29 7.06
CA SER A 121 -9.11 -20.47 6.50
C SER A 121 -7.79 -20.73 7.20
N ASN A 122 -7.30 -21.96 7.04
CA ASN A 122 -5.97 -22.39 7.42
C ASN A 122 -5.08 -22.29 6.18
N ASP A 123 -4.52 -21.09 5.95
CA ASP A 123 -3.74 -20.77 4.76
C ASP A 123 -2.79 -19.62 5.10
N SER A 124 -1.49 -19.77 4.82
CA SER A 124 -0.46 -18.76 5.06
C SER A 124 0.00 -18.05 3.78
N HIS A 125 -0.70 -18.20 2.65
CA HIS A 125 -0.27 -17.63 1.37
C HIS A 125 -0.07 -16.11 1.44
N GLU A 126 -1.01 -15.41 2.08
CA GLU A 126 -1.00 -13.94 2.27
C GLU A 126 -0.94 -13.52 3.74
N ASP A 127 -1.12 -14.46 4.65
CA ASP A 127 -1.18 -14.26 6.10
C ASP A 127 0.12 -14.75 6.78
N PRO A 128 0.34 -14.42 8.07
CA PRO A 128 1.48 -14.93 8.83
C PRO A 128 1.58 -16.46 8.80
N ASP A 129 2.79 -17.02 8.94
CA ASP A 129 3.01 -18.47 8.79
C ASP A 129 2.18 -19.33 9.76
N TYR A 130 1.90 -18.82 10.96
CA TYR A 130 1.03 -19.51 11.92
C TYR A 130 -0.42 -19.66 11.44
N TRP A 131 -0.85 -18.89 10.43
CA TRP A 131 -2.20 -18.94 9.88
C TRP A 131 -2.50 -20.25 9.16
N GLU A 132 -1.48 -20.91 8.62
CA GLU A 132 -1.60 -22.24 7.99
C GLU A 132 -2.17 -23.30 8.93
N ASN A 133 -1.83 -23.21 10.22
CA ASN A 133 -2.25 -24.19 11.21
C ASN A 133 -3.44 -23.69 12.05
N TYR A 134 -3.50 -22.38 12.32
CA TYR A 134 -4.41 -21.81 13.32
C TYR A 134 -5.41 -20.78 12.78
N GLY A 135 -5.33 -20.40 11.50
CA GLY A 135 -6.11 -19.28 10.94
C GLY A 135 -7.62 -19.41 11.13
N LYS A 136 -8.19 -20.59 10.86
CA LYS A 136 -9.61 -20.86 11.06
C LYS A 136 -10.02 -20.79 12.54
N LEU A 137 -9.15 -21.22 13.45
CA LEU A 137 -9.40 -21.16 14.89
C LEU A 137 -9.37 -19.71 15.39
N ILE A 138 -8.38 -18.93 14.96
CA ILE A 138 -8.26 -17.49 15.27
C ILE A 138 -9.49 -16.74 14.77
N TRP A 139 -9.89 -16.97 13.52
CA TRP A 139 -11.10 -16.38 12.95
C TRP A 139 -12.34 -16.74 13.76
N ARG A 140 -12.54 -18.02 14.09
CA ARG A 140 -13.70 -18.49 14.85
C ARG A 140 -13.73 -17.87 16.25
N TYR A 141 -12.58 -17.76 16.90
CA TYR A 141 -12.45 -17.10 18.21
C TYR A 141 -12.88 -15.64 18.13
N ALA A 142 -12.36 -14.88 17.15
CA ALA A 142 -12.71 -13.48 16.94
C ALA A 142 -14.22 -13.30 16.67
N TYR A 143 -14.80 -14.15 15.80
CA TYR A 143 -16.22 -14.14 15.49
C TYR A 143 -17.10 -14.42 16.72
N LEU A 144 -16.76 -15.43 17.52
CA LEU A 144 -17.54 -15.76 18.71
C LEU A 144 -17.44 -14.67 19.79
N LYS A 145 -16.27 -14.04 19.94
CA LYS A 145 -16.08 -12.91 20.85
C LYS A 145 -16.93 -11.72 20.44
N ASP A 146 -16.87 -11.32 19.16
CA ASP A 146 -17.71 -10.24 18.63
C ASP A 146 -19.21 -10.52 18.81
N LYS A 147 -19.65 -11.77 18.65
CA LYS A 147 -21.03 -12.16 18.92
C LYS A 147 -21.43 -11.98 20.39
N ILE A 148 -20.56 -12.38 21.33
CA ILE A 148 -20.79 -12.20 22.78
C ILE A 148 -20.87 -10.70 23.11
N ASP A 149 -19.97 -9.90 22.55
CA ASP A 149 -19.90 -8.46 22.81
C ASP A 149 -21.13 -7.69 22.28
N ARG A 150 -21.86 -8.27 21.31
CA ARG A 150 -23.08 -7.68 20.71
C ARG A 150 -24.39 -8.06 21.41
N GLY A 151 -24.41 -9.08 22.28
CA GLY A 151 -25.61 -9.61 22.93
C GLY A 151 -26.31 -10.72 22.16
#